data_AF-A0A7S2A523-F1
#
_entry.id   AF-A0A7S2A523-F1
#
_cell.length_a   1.000
_cell.length_b   1.000
_cell.length_c   1.000
_cell.angle_alpha   90.00
_cell.angle_beta   90.00
_cell.angle_gamma   90.00
#
_symmetry.space_group_name_H-M   'P 1'
#
loop_
_entity.id
_entity.type
_entity.pdbx_description
1 polymer ?
#
loop_
_entity_poly.entity_id
_entity_poly.type
_entity_poly.pdbx_seq_one_letter_code
_entity_poly.pdbx_strand_id
1 'polypeptide(L)'
;GNVNVGKYLGFLTFSWGFISSVDIESECIRFLGSARFDVWAAVCIALKRSYRAEFSYLPPSASSSSAAPAPSDAKDPGEDEEGWVTIEADFISVWASQVRRAAHNALQSPESRSDDGLFKVMVVRNPISRLDMARVVLGVEDGSHVLHPKSEMIDCVAFRLAPASATAASSSSSSE
;
A
#
# COMPACT_ATOMS: atom_id res chain seq x y z
N GLY A 1 4.65 13.04 -24.87
CA GLY A 1 3.46 12.40 -25.48
C GLY A 1 2.38 12.38 -24.43
N ASN A 2 1.12 12.69 -24.80
CA ASN A 2 0.01 12.64 -23.84
C ASN A 2 -0.15 11.20 -23.32
N VAL A 3 0.21 10.99 -22.06
CA VAL A 3 -0.15 9.78 -21.34
C VAL A 3 -1.65 9.86 -21.10
N ASN A 4 -2.44 8.96 -21.70
CA ASN A 4 -3.85 8.84 -21.36
C ASN A 4 -3.94 8.31 -19.93
N VAL A 5 -4.25 9.20 -18.99
CA VAL A 5 -4.48 8.83 -17.59
C VAL A 5 -5.88 8.23 -17.48
N GLY A 6 -5.96 6.92 -17.22
CA GLY A 6 -7.22 6.25 -16.92
C GLY A 6 -7.70 6.61 -15.51
N LYS A 7 -8.98 6.99 -15.38
CA LYS A 7 -9.62 7.21 -14.07
C LYS A 7 -10.42 5.96 -13.69
N TYR A 8 -10.14 5.40 -12.52
CA TYR A 8 -10.84 4.23 -11.97
C TYR A 8 -11.42 4.57 -10.60
N LEU A 9 -12.61 4.04 -10.30
CA LEU A 9 -13.25 4.16 -8.99
C LEU A 9 -13.06 2.85 -8.22
N GLY A 10 -12.45 2.93 -7.03
CA GLY A 10 -12.33 1.82 -6.10
C GLY A 10 -13.13 2.11 -4.83
N PHE A 11 -13.76 1.08 -4.25
CA PHE A 11 -14.64 1.22 -3.07
C PHE A 11 -14.16 0.46 -1.83
N LEU A 12 -13.16 -0.42 -1.97
CA LEU A 12 -12.65 -1.25 -0.87
C LEU A 12 -11.26 -0.79 -0.45
N THR A 13 -10.26 -1.19 -1.23
CA THR A 13 -8.86 -1.05 -0.87
C THR A 13 -7.99 -0.88 -2.11
N PHE A 14 -6.84 -0.26 -1.93
CA PHE A 14 -5.74 -0.23 -2.87
C PHE A 14 -4.50 -0.85 -2.21
N SER A 15 -3.84 -1.80 -2.86
CA SER A 15 -2.65 -2.48 -2.32
C SER A 15 -1.51 -2.47 -3.33
N TRP A 16 -0.29 -2.27 -2.85
CA TRP A 16 0.94 -2.35 -3.64
C TRP A 16 2.05 -3.05 -2.84
N GLY A 17 2.94 -3.74 -3.55
CA GLY A 17 4.03 -4.53 -2.98
C GLY A 17 3.57 -5.93 -2.54
N PHE A 18 3.98 -6.34 -1.34
CA PHE A 18 3.76 -7.68 -0.80
C PHE A 18 2.31 -8.17 -0.89
N ILE A 19 1.34 -7.38 -0.39
CA ILE A 19 -0.08 -7.79 -0.40
C ILE A 19 -0.58 -8.03 -1.83
N SER A 20 -0.29 -7.09 -2.74
CA SER A 20 -0.69 -7.25 -4.15
C SER A 20 0.00 -8.43 -4.86
N SER A 21 1.23 -8.77 -4.47
CA SER A 21 1.92 -9.95 -4.98
C SER A 21 1.25 -11.23 -4.49
N VAL A 22 0.86 -11.29 -3.22
CA VAL A 22 0.12 -12.42 -2.66
C VAL A 22 -1.23 -12.58 -3.37
N ASP A 23 -1.97 -11.48 -3.57
CA ASP A 23 -3.28 -11.53 -4.23
C ASP A 23 -3.19 -12.08 -5.66
N ILE A 24 -2.24 -11.57 -6.45
CA ILE A 24 -2.08 -11.93 -7.86
C ILE A 24 -1.44 -13.30 -8.03
N GLU A 25 -0.30 -13.54 -7.39
CA GLU A 25 0.51 -14.74 -7.65
C GLU A 25 -0.12 -16.01 -7.05
N SER A 26 -0.91 -15.89 -5.97
CA SER A 26 -1.61 -17.04 -5.38
C SER A 26 -2.76 -17.58 -6.24
N GLU A 27 -3.17 -16.88 -7.30
CA GLU A 27 -4.19 -17.37 -8.24
C GLU A 27 -3.76 -18.68 -8.95
N CYS A 28 -2.45 -18.98 -9.02
CA CYS A 28 -1.97 -20.26 -9.56
C CYS A 28 -2.38 -21.49 -8.72
N ILE A 29 -2.70 -21.28 -7.44
CA ILE A 29 -3.18 -22.31 -6.50
C ILE A 29 -4.62 -22.03 -6.03
N ARG A 30 -5.43 -21.41 -6.89
CA ARG A 30 -6.83 -21.04 -6.60
C ARG A 30 -7.70 -22.21 -6.11
N PHE A 31 -7.36 -23.45 -6.47
CA PHE A 31 -8.06 -24.65 -5.99
C PHE A 31 -7.97 -24.85 -4.46
N LEU A 32 -7.04 -24.18 -3.79
CA LEU A 32 -6.85 -24.25 -2.34
C LEU A 32 -7.79 -23.32 -1.55
N GLY A 33 -8.67 -22.57 -2.22
CA GLY A 33 -9.61 -21.66 -1.57
C GLY A 33 -8.88 -20.52 -0.85
N SER A 34 -9.34 -20.14 0.35
CA SER A 34 -8.73 -19.05 1.13
C SER A 34 -7.31 -19.35 1.61
N ALA A 35 -6.96 -20.63 1.81
CA ALA A 35 -5.63 -21.04 2.27
C ALA A 35 -4.51 -20.67 1.28
N ARG A 36 -4.86 -20.36 0.02
CA ARG A 36 -3.89 -19.89 -0.98
C ARG A 36 -3.13 -18.64 -0.54
N PHE A 37 -3.79 -17.74 0.19
CA PHE A 37 -3.19 -16.50 0.64
C PHE A 37 -2.11 -16.78 1.69
N ASP A 38 -2.37 -17.69 2.63
CA ASP A 38 -1.42 -18.06 3.68
C ASP A 38 -0.20 -18.79 3.12
N VAL A 39 -0.46 -19.77 2.23
CA VAL A 39 0.60 -20.53 1.56
C VAL A 39 1.49 -19.60 0.74
N TRP A 40 0.88 -18.70 -0.04
CA TRP A 40 1.66 -17.80 -0.88
C TRP A 40 2.34 -16.69 -0.08
N ALA A 41 1.72 -16.18 0.99
CA ALA A 41 2.35 -15.25 1.91
C ALA A 41 3.65 -15.84 2.50
N ALA A 42 3.64 -17.12 2.89
CA ALA A 42 4.85 -17.79 3.38
C ALA A 42 5.96 -17.83 2.32
N VAL A 43 5.61 -18.11 1.05
CA VAL A 43 6.55 -18.06 -0.09
C VAL A 43 7.10 -16.64 -0.28
N CYS A 44 6.24 -15.63 -0.31
CA CYS A 44 6.66 -14.23 -0.45
C CYS A 44 7.55 -13.76 0.72
N ILE A 45 7.26 -14.19 1.96
CA ILE A 45 8.08 -13.90 3.15
C ILE A 45 9.47 -14.51 3.00
N ALA A 46 9.56 -15.74 2.50
CA ALA A 46 10.85 -16.40 2.25
C ALA A 46 11.67 -15.63 1.21
N LEU A 47 11.04 -15.24 0.10
CA LEU A 47 11.65 -14.51 -1.02
C LEU A 47 12.02 -13.05 -0.68
N LYS A 48 11.31 -12.43 0.26
CA LYS A 48 11.54 -11.07 0.79
C LYS A 48 11.86 -10.03 -0.30
N ARG A 49 10.84 -9.55 -0.99
CA ARG A 49 10.95 -8.44 -1.95
C ARG A 49 10.72 -7.09 -1.27
N SER A 50 11.48 -6.08 -1.69
CA SER A 50 11.28 -4.67 -1.33
C SER A 50 11.35 -3.81 -2.56
N TYR A 51 10.64 -2.69 -2.54
CA TYR A 51 10.43 -1.84 -3.71
C TYR A 51 10.68 -0.38 -3.31
N ARG A 52 11.64 0.27 -3.98
CA ARG A 52 11.89 1.69 -3.79
C ARG A 52 10.73 2.49 -4.40
N ALA A 53 10.13 3.37 -3.62
CA ALA A 53 9.07 4.26 -4.09
C ALA A 53 9.06 5.57 -3.31
N GLU A 54 8.32 6.53 -3.86
CA GLU A 54 7.85 7.72 -3.17
C GLU A 54 6.36 7.52 -2.85
N PHE A 55 6.01 7.67 -1.58
CA PHE A 55 4.62 7.67 -1.11
C PHE A 55 4.30 9.03 -0.52
N SER A 56 3.38 9.76 -1.14
CA SER A 56 2.92 11.07 -0.67
C SER A 56 1.48 10.95 -0.18
N TYR A 57 1.14 11.63 0.90
CA TYR A 57 -0.23 11.64 1.43
C TYR A 57 -0.58 13.00 2.01
N LEU A 58 -1.88 13.32 2.01
CA LEU A 58 -2.42 14.52 2.62
C LEU A 58 -3.05 14.17 3.98
N PRO A 59 -2.45 14.58 5.11
CA PRO A 59 -3.01 14.34 6.43
C PRO A 59 -4.37 15.04 6.60
N PRO A 60 -5.30 14.50 7.40
CA PRO A 60 -6.60 15.14 7.63
C PRO A 60 -6.48 16.55 8.20
N SER A 61 -5.48 16.79 9.05
CA SER A 61 -5.19 18.10 9.65
C SER A 61 -4.74 19.17 8.64
N ALA A 62 -4.21 18.77 7.48
CA ALA A 62 -3.78 19.66 6.43
C ALA A 62 -4.90 20.00 5.43
N SER A 63 -6.00 19.24 5.45
CA SER A 63 -7.17 19.53 4.61
C SER A 63 -7.95 20.71 5.19
N SER A 64 -7.81 21.90 4.60
CA SER A 64 -8.41 23.15 5.09
C SER A 64 -9.91 23.31 4.77
N SER A 65 -10.60 22.24 4.35
CA SER A 65 -12.03 22.29 3.99
C SER A 65 -12.75 20.99 4.36
N SER A 66 -13.88 21.14 5.03
CA SER A 66 -14.82 20.12 5.53
C SER A 66 -15.51 19.26 4.45
N ALA A 67 -14.97 19.20 3.22
CA ALA A 67 -15.53 18.38 2.15
C ALA A 67 -14.39 17.74 1.38
N ALA A 68 -14.37 16.40 1.36
CA ALA A 68 -13.56 15.63 0.43
C ALA A 68 -13.83 16.18 -0.99
N PRO A 69 -12.79 16.58 -1.75
CA PRO A 69 -12.99 17.09 -3.09
C PRO A 69 -13.72 16.03 -3.93
N ALA A 70 -14.74 16.46 -4.69
CA ALA A 70 -15.45 15.56 -5.59
C ALA A 70 -14.45 14.91 -6.56
N PRO A 71 -14.59 13.61 -6.88
CA PRO A 71 -13.62 12.87 -7.71
C PRO A 71 -13.46 13.42 -9.13
N SER A 72 -14.38 14.28 -9.58
CA SER A 72 -14.33 15.00 -10.85
C SER A 72 -13.31 16.16 -10.87
N ASP A 73 -13.06 16.79 -9.71
CA ASP A 73 -12.25 18.01 -9.58
C ASP A 73 -10.89 17.77 -8.93
N ALA A 74 -10.55 16.51 -8.66
CA ALA A 74 -9.19 16.11 -8.30
C ALA A 74 -8.27 16.38 -9.50
N LYS A 75 -7.76 17.62 -9.54
CA LYS A 75 -6.58 17.99 -10.33
C LYS A 75 -5.47 17.04 -9.90
N ASP A 76 -4.70 16.52 -10.85
CA ASP A 76 -3.52 15.71 -10.51
C ASP A 76 -2.65 16.56 -9.58
N PRO A 77 -2.55 16.21 -8.28
CA PRO A 77 -1.95 17.10 -7.31
C PRO A 77 -0.46 17.20 -7.66
N GLY A 78 -0.04 18.43 -7.98
CA GLY A 78 1.35 18.73 -8.31
C GLY A 78 2.25 18.35 -7.14
N GLU A 79 3.53 18.10 -7.42
CA GLU A 79 4.53 17.70 -6.42
C GLU A 79 4.70 18.72 -5.27
N ASP A 80 4.22 19.96 -5.43
CA ASP A 80 4.38 21.08 -4.51
C ASP A 80 3.05 21.58 -3.89
N GLU A 81 2.11 20.68 -3.59
CA GLU A 81 0.88 21.08 -2.88
C GLU A 81 1.13 21.26 -1.38
N GLU A 82 0.83 22.45 -0.88
CA GLU A 82 0.97 22.82 0.53
C GLU A 82 0.24 21.82 1.45
N GLY A 83 0.96 21.25 2.43
CA GLY A 83 0.40 20.32 3.42
C GLY A 83 0.55 18.83 3.11
N TRP A 84 1.01 18.44 1.92
CA TRP A 84 1.35 17.04 1.62
C TRP A 84 2.62 16.59 2.36
N VAL A 85 2.62 15.34 2.79
CA VAL A 85 3.77 14.68 3.41
C VAL A 85 4.29 13.59 2.48
N THR A 86 5.56 13.68 2.11
CA THR A 86 6.22 12.73 1.20
C THR A 86 7.20 11.84 1.95
N ILE A 87 7.15 10.55 1.63
CA ILE A 87 7.98 9.50 2.19
C ILE A 87 8.66 8.75 1.06
N GLU A 88 9.98 8.89 0.96
CA GLU A 88 10.81 8.04 0.09
C GLU A 88 11.46 6.92 0.88
N ALA A 89 11.16 5.66 0.53
CA ALA A 89 11.70 4.51 1.23
C ALA A 89 11.73 3.24 0.37
N ASP A 90 12.41 2.21 0.89
CA ASP A 90 12.23 0.85 0.42
C ASP A 90 11.05 0.22 1.16
N PHE A 91 9.94 0.07 0.44
CA PHE A 91 8.70 -0.45 0.98
C PHE A 91 8.60 -1.96 0.75
N ILE A 92 8.03 -2.66 1.72
CA ILE A 92 7.57 -4.04 1.57
C ILE A 92 6.13 -4.03 1.06
N SER A 93 5.27 -3.20 1.68
CA SER A 93 3.88 -3.05 1.24
C SER A 93 3.33 -1.67 1.61
N VAL A 94 2.42 -1.18 0.76
CA VAL A 94 1.52 -0.05 1.06
C VAL A 94 0.09 -0.55 0.80
N TRP A 95 -0.80 -0.45 1.78
CA TRP A 95 -2.18 -0.93 1.68
C TRP A 95 -3.16 0.08 2.25
N ALA A 96 -3.85 0.80 1.36
CA ALA A 96 -4.86 1.79 1.70
C ALA A 96 -6.27 1.15 1.73
N SER A 97 -7.08 1.52 2.72
CA SER A 97 -8.43 1.00 2.89
C SER A 97 -9.40 2.07 3.41
N GLN A 98 -10.65 2.00 2.95
CA GLN A 98 -11.79 2.74 3.53
C GLN A 98 -12.67 1.84 4.42
N VAL A 99 -12.39 0.54 4.45
CA VAL A 99 -13.16 -0.46 5.20
C VAL A 99 -12.32 -1.06 6.31
N ARG A 100 -13.00 -1.53 7.37
CA ARG A 100 -12.29 -2.22 8.46
C ARG A 100 -11.65 -3.52 8.02
N ARG A 101 -12.40 -4.28 7.23
CA ARG A 101 -12.08 -5.65 6.85
C ARG A 101 -12.04 -5.75 5.32
N ALA A 102 -10.86 -6.02 4.77
CA ALA A 102 -10.65 -6.11 3.32
C ALA A 102 -11.13 -7.46 2.74
N ALA A 103 -11.09 -8.52 3.55
CA ALA A 103 -11.60 -9.85 3.24
C ALA A 103 -12.04 -10.55 4.54
N HIS A 104 -12.77 -11.67 4.47
CA HIS A 104 -13.25 -12.39 5.66
C HIS A 104 -12.15 -12.59 6.73
N ASN A 105 -10.95 -12.94 6.31
CA ASN A 105 -9.76 -13.16 7.14
C ASN A 105 -8.74 -12.00 7.11
N ALA A 106 -9.15 -10.78 6.80
CA ALA A 106 -8.24 -9.63 6.74
C ALA A 106 -8.85 -8.39 7.40
N LEU A 107 -8.72 -8.27 8.72
CA LEU A 107 -9.05 -7.06 9.49
C LEU A 107 -7.90 -6.05 9.38
N GLN A 108 -7.71 -5.50 8.17
CA GLN A 108 -6.60 -4.60 7.86
C GLN A 108 -6.66 -3.26 8.60
N SER A 109 -7.85 -2.75 8.93
CA SER A 109 -7.98 -1.45 9.58
C SER A 109 -9.05 -1.49 10.67
N PRO A 110 -8.74 -2.04 11.86
CA PRO A 110 -9.69 -2.19 12.96
C PRO A 110 -10.43 -0.89 13.32
N GLU A 111 -9.79 0.26 13.13
CA GLU A 111 -10.31 1.58 13.51
C GLU A 111 -11.08 2.28 12.40
N SER A 112 -11.05 1.80 11.15
CA SER A 112 -11.72 2.49 10.02
C SER A 112 -13.21 2.69 10.30
N ARG A 113 -13.72 3.85 9.91
CA ARG A 113 -15.16 4.09 9.83
C ARG A 113 -15.50 4.43 8.39
N SER A 114 -16.57 3.85 7.85
CA SER A 114 -16.90 4.09 6.43
C SER A 114 -17.52 5.47 6.16
N ASP A 115 -17.75 6.27 7.21
CA ASP A 115 -18.40 7.58 7.16
C ASP A 115 -17.45 8.75 7.48
N ASP A 116 -16.16 8.51 7.70
CA ASP A 116 -15.19 9.55 8.08
C ASP A 116 -14.49 10.20 6.87
N GLY A 117 -14.61 9.62 5.67
CA GLY A 117 -13.96 10.10 4.46
C GLY A 117 -12.44 9.89 4.45
N LEU A 118 -11.92 9.04 5.33
CA LEU A 118 -10.49 8.79 5.48
C LEU A 118 -10.07 7.47 4.83
N PHE A 119 -8.89 7.48 4.23
CA PHE A 119 -8.13 6.28 3.96
C PHE A 119 -7.27 5.96 5.18
N LYS A 120 -7.32 4.70 5.63
CA LYS A 120 -6.36 4.14 6.57
C LYS A 120 -5.33 3.31 5.79
N VAL A 121 -4.08 3.77 5.80
CA VAL A 121 -2.99 3.21 5.02
C VAL A 121 -2.02 2.47 5.94
N MET A 122 -1.92 1.16 5.73
CA MET A 122 -0.88 0.33 6.36
C MET A 122 0.40 0.41 5.52
N VAL A 123 1.52 0.76 6.15
CA VAL A 123 2.84 0.84 5.54
C VAL A 123 3.80 -0.08 6.27
N VAL A 124 4.47 -0.95 5.50
CA VAL A 124 5.54 -1.83 6.00
C VAL A 124 6.79 -1.54 5.19
N ARG A 125 7.90 -1.24 5.88
CA ARG A 125 9.18 -0.85 5.27
C ARG A 125 10.28 -1.88 5.48
N ASN A 126 11.29 -1.83 4.62
CA ASN A 126 12.58 -2.48 4.84
C ASN A 126 13.48 -1.54 5.67
N PRO A 127 14.28 -2.03 6.63
CA PRO A 127 14.48 -3.43 7.03
C PRO A 127 13.38 -4.00 7.94
N ILE A 128 12.91 -5.20 7.59
CA ILE A 128 12.08 -6.08 8.43
C ILE A 128 12.64 -7.52 8.41
N SER A 129 12.57 -8.24 9.53
CA SER A 129 12.93 -9.65 9.58
C SER A 129 11.80 -10.53 9.03
N ARG A 130 12.10 -11.77 8.62
CA ARG A 130 11.06 -12.71 8.16
C ARG A 130 10.05 -13.04 9.25
N LEU A 131 10.52 -13.15 10.50
CA LEU A 131 9.66 -13.41 11.66
C LEU A 131 8.73 -12.23 11.94
N ASP A 132 9.25 -11.01 11.89
CA ASP A 132 8.43 -9.81 12.08
C ASP A 132 7.42 -9.65 10.93
N MET A 133 7.82 -9.94 9.69
CA MET A 133 6.90 -9.97 8.57
C MET A 133 5.79 -11.02 8.77
N ALA A 134 6.15 -12.23 9.21
CA ALA A 134 5.17 -13.27 9.52
C ALA A 134 4.21 -12.84 10.64
N ARG A 135 4.69 -12.17 11.69
CA ARG A 135 3.84 -11.62 12.76
C ARG A 135 2.89 -10.55 12.26
N VAL A 136 3.37 -9.65 11.39
CA VAL A 136 2.51 -8.64 10.76
C VAL A 136 1.43 -9.33 9.92
N VAL A 137 1.78 -10.28 9.07
CA VAL A 137 0.81 -10.99 8.22
C VAL A 137 -0.21 -11.76 9.05
N LEU A 138 0.21 -12.52 10.06
CA LEU A 138 -0.70 -13.24 10.95
C LEU A 138 -1.63 -12.29 11.72
N GLY A 139 -1.11 -11.15 12.18
CA GLY A 139 -1.90 -10.14 12.88
C GLY A 139 -2.90 -9.38 12.00
N VAL A 140 -2.89 -9.57 10.67
CA VAL A 140 -3.92 -9.01 9.78
C VAL A 140 -5.25 -9.73 9.96
N GLU A 141 -5.24 -11.01 10.35
CA GLU A 141 -6.47 -11.79 10.53
C GLU A 141 -7.36 -11.22 11.65
N ASP A 142 -6.74 -10.94 12.79
CA ASP A 142 -7.38 -10.47 14.03
C ASP A 142 -7.21 -8.96 14.29
N GLY A 143 -6.45 -8.27 13.44
CA GLY A 143 -6.19 -6.84 13.55
C GLY A 143 -5.03 -6.47 14.49
N SER A 144 -4.37 -7.42 15.15
CA SER A 144 -3.25 -7.16 16.07
C SER A 144 -2.00 -6.60 15.38
N HIS A 145 -1.89 -6.71 14.06
CA HIS A 145 -0.79 -6.14 13.28
C HIS A 145 -0.63 -4.62 13.50
N VAL A 146 -1.70 -3.88 13.81
CA VAL A 146 -1.62 -2.43 14.10
C VAL A 146 -0.79 -2.10 15.34
N LEU A 147 -0.57 -3.07 16.22
CA LEU A 147 0.27 -2.93 17.41
C LEU A 147 1.75 -3.26 17.11
N HIS A 148 2.04 -3.83 15.94
CA HIS A 148 3.38 -4.27 15.59
C HIS A 148 4.23 -3.06 15.16
N PRO A 149 5.45 -2.85 15.71
CA PRO A 149 6.28 -1.66 15.43
C PRO A 149 6.74 -1.49 13.97
N LYS A 150 6.52 -2.51 13.13
CA LYS A 150 6.85 -2.52 11.70
C LYS A 150 5.65 -2.32 10.78
N SER A 151 4.46 -2.16 11.37
CA SER A 151 3.21 -1.89 10.67
C SER A 151 2.75 -0.48 11.03
N GLU A 152 3.17 0.49 10.24
CA GLU A 152 2.75 1.89 10.41
C GLU A 152 1.33 2.06 9.89
N MET A 153 0.47 2.74 10.64
CA MET A 153 -0.88 3.11 10.21
C MET A 153 -0.94 4.62 10.01
N ILE A 154 -1.31 5.05 8.80
CA ILE A 154 -1.38 6.45 8.39
C ILE A 154 -2.81 6.78 7.97
N ASP A 155 -3.39 7.82 8.56
CA ASP A 155 -4.68 8.37 8.13
C ASP A 155 -4.44 9.47 7.09
N CYS A 156 -5.16 9.43 5.97
CA CYS A 156 -5.07 10.47 4.94
C CYS A 156 -6.39 10.64 4.18
N VAL A 157 -6.58 11.82 3.57
CA VAL A 157 -7.73 12.11 2.70
C VAL A 157 -7.40 11.90 1.21
N ALA A 158 -6.12 11.92 0.88
CA ALA A 158 -5.59 11.65 -0.46
C ALA A 158 -4.19 11.04 -0.34
N PHE A 159 -3.80 10.21 -1.31
CA PHE A 159 -2.47 9.65 -1.39
C PHE A 159 -2.02 9.47 -2.84
N ARG A 160 -0.69 9.41 -3.03
CA ARG A 160 0.01 9.16 -4.28
C ARG A 160 1.12 8.16 -4.01
N LEU A 161 1.29 7.22 -4.93
CA LEU A 161 2.39 6.25 -4.88
C LEU A 161 3.10 6.24 -6.23
N ALA A 162 4.36 6.68 -6.24
CA ALA A 162 5.22 6.70 -7.41
C ALA A 162 6.35 5.68 -7.21
N PRO A 163 6.32 4.53 -7.90
CA PRO A 163 7.47 3.62 -7.91
C PRO A 163 8.71 4.35 -8.43
N ALA A 164 9.87 4.08 -7.85
CA ALA A 164 11.11 4.58 -8.41
C ALA A 164 11.23 4.08 -9.86
N SER A 165 11.50 5.00 -10.80
CA SER A 165 11.78 4.61 -12.18
C SER A 165 12.87 3.54 -12.17
N ALA A 166 12.62 2.40 -12.81
CA ALA A 166 13.65 1.40 -12.99
C ALA A 166 14.83 2.10 -13.68
N THR A 167 15.92 2.33 -12.93
CA THR A 167 17.16 2.80 -13.53
C THR A 167 17.51 1.77 -14.59
N ALA A 168 17.38 2.15 -15.87
CA ALA A 168 17.84 1.33 -16.98
C ALA A 168 19.27 0.93 -16.63
N ALA A 169 19.50 -0.36 -16.46
CA ALA A 169 20.81 -0.89 -16.15
C ALA A 169 21.78 -0.29 -17.17
N SER A 170 22.67 0.58 -16.70
CA SER A 170 23.73 1.12 -17.53
C SER A 170 24.57 -0.07 -17.95
N SER A 171 24.36 -0.53 -19.19
CA SER A 171 25.30 -1.40 -19.88
C SER A 171 26.60 -0.61 -20.01
N SER A 172 27.51 -0.80 -19.05
CA SER A 172 28.90 -0.43 -19.22
C SER A 172 29.45 -1.33 -20.33
N SER A 173 29.45 -0.82 -21.56
CA SER A 173 30.26 -1.34 -22.63
C SER A 173 31.72 -1.17 -22.20
N SER A 174 32.35 -2.26 -21.77
CA SER A 174 33.81 -2.34 -21.71
C SER A 174 34.34 -2.11 -23.12
N SER A 175 35.04 -1.00 -23.31
CA SER A 175 35.92 -0.77 -24.45
C SER A 175 37.33 -0.89 -23.91
N GLU A 176 37.98 -2.02 -24.14
CA GLU A 176 39.43 -2.18 -24.26
C GLU A 176 39.70 -3.26 -25.32
#